data_AF-A0A9N9J7R1-F1
#
_entry.id   AF-A0A9N9J7R1-F1
#
_cell.length_a   1.000
_cell.length_b   1.000
_cell.length_c   1.000
_cell.angle_alpha   90.00
_cell.angle_beta   90.00
_cell.angle_gamma   90.00
#
_symmetry.space_group_name_H-M   'P 1'
#
loop_
_entity.id
_entity.type
_entity.pdbx_description
1 polymer ?
#
loop_
_entity_poly.entity_id
_entity_poly.type
_entity_poly.pdbx_seq_one_letter_code
_entity_poly.pdbx_strand_id
1 'polypeptide(L)'
;NFVNVIVSDDGLTVTDTDGDASRWPDTTRIPNPSGETIYYHPIESKIELYLTKLGESLANALRGSGAEVTKPMLTSLPKGYQLFERVRENESNVAIRKDTYLFGSD
;
A
#
# COMPACT_ATOMS: atom_id res chain seq x y z
N ASN A 1 -7.47 -17.15 14.57
CA ASN A 1 -8.16 -17.84 13.47
C ASN A 1 -8.23 -16.86 12.29
N PHE A 2 -7.64 -17.19 11.14
CA PHE A 2 -7.59 -16.30 9.97
C PHE A 2 -8.86 -16.43 9.12
N VAL A 3 -10.01 -16.04 9.69
CA VAL A 3 -11.32 -16.21 9.05
C VAL A 3 -11.53 -15.28 7.84
N ASN A 4 -10.70 -14.23 7.75
CA ASN A 4 -10.84 -13.15 6.78
C ASN A 4 -9.80 -13.23 5.65
N VAL A 5 -9.24 -14.43 5.40
CA VAL A 5 -8.25 -14.66 4.35
C VAL A 5 -8.63 -15.89 3.53
N ILE A 6 -8.75 -15.72 2.23
CA ILE A 6 -8.89 -16.82 1.27
C ILE A 6 -7.49 -17.15 0.73
N VAL A 7 -7.11 -18.42 0.85
CA VAL A 7 -5.90 -18.98 0.23
C VAL A 7 -6.32 -19.70 -1.04
N SER A 8 -5.66 -19.37 -2.15
CA SER A 8 -5.92 -19.96 -3.47
C SER A 8 -4.62 -20.12 -4.26
N ASP A 9 -4.68 -20.83 -5.38
CA ASP A 9 -3.53 -20.98 -6.28
C ASP A 9 -3.05 -19.63 -6.87
N ASP A 10 -3.97 -18.66 -6.97
CA ASP A 10 -3.67 -17.31 -7.46
C ASP A 10 -3.01 -16.42 -6.41
N GLY A 11 -3.07 -16.81 -5.13
CA GLY A 11 -2.47 -16.10 -4.00
C GLY A 11 -3.43 -15.97 -2.82
N LEU A 12 -3.20 -14.92 -2.03
CA LEU A 12 -3.92 -14.60 -0.80
C LEU A 12 -4.87 -13.43 -1.04
N THR A 13 -6.13 -13.57 -0.62
CA THR A 13 -7.12 -12.49 -0.68
C THR A 13 -7.64 -12.18 0.72
N VAL A 14 -7.50 -10.94 1.16
CA VAL A 14 -8.08 -10.46 2.42
C VAL A 14 -9.53 -10.04 2.16
N THR A 15 -10.48 -10.69 2.84
CA THR A 15 -11.92 -10.53 2.57
C THR A 15 -12.61 -9.49 3.44
N ASP A 16 -11.99 -9.11 4.56
CA ASP A 16 -12.52 -8.14 5.51
C ASP A 16 -11.40 -7.19 5.94
N THR A 17 -11.72 -5.90 6.00
CA THR A 17 -10.71 -4.85 6.13
C THR A 17 -11.31 -3.60 6.76
N ASP A 18 -10.49 -2.95 7.58
CA ASP A 18 -10.71 -1.64 8.19
C ASP A 18 -10.28 -0.47 7.30
N GLY A 19 -9.88 -0.76 6.07
CA GLY A 19 -9.41 0.22 5.10
C GLY A 19 -10.49 1.22 4.73
N ASP A 20 -10.16 2.51 4.82
CA ASP A 20 -11.06 3.60 4.46
C ASP A 20 -10.39 4.57 3.47
N ALA A 21 -11.03 4.76 2.32
CA ALA A 21 -10.56 5.69 1.31
C ALA A 21 -10.67 7.16 1.75
N SER A 22 -11.50 7.49 2.74
CA SER A 22 -11.54 8.84 3.31
C SER A 22 -10.27 9.21 4.08
N ARG A 23 -9.42 8.22 4.40
CA ARG A 23 -8.11 8.40 5.05
C ARG A 23 -6.97 8.59 4.06
N TRP A 24 -7.24 8.57 2.76
CA TRP A 24 -6.22 8.86 1.76
C TRP A 24 -5.76 10.32 1.85
N PRO A 25 -4.48 10.61 1.55
CA PRO A 25 -3.97 11.97 1.63
C PRO A 25 -4.58 12.85 0.54
N ASP A 26 -4.65 14.15 0.82
CA ASP A 26 -4.91 15.14 -0.23
C ASP A 26 -3.78 15.09 -1.28
N THR A 27 -4.17 15.05 -2.54
CA THR A 27 -3.26 15.00 -3.69
C THR A 27 -2.99 16.38 -4.29
N THR A 28 -3.54 17.44 -3.68
CA THR A 28 -3.35 18.80 -4.14
C THR A 28 -1.88 19.20 -4.04
N ARG A 29 -1.36 19.70 -5.16
CA ARG A 29 0.04 20.13 -5.31
C ARG A 29 0.15 21.65 -5.11
N ILE A 30 0.40 22.07 -3.87
CA ILE A 30 0.49 23.50 -3.50
C ILE A 30 1.92 23.84 -3.02
N PRO A 31 2.59 24.83 -3.65
CA PRO A 31 3.85 25.35 -3.13
C PRO A 31 3.66 26.05 -1.78
N ASN A 32 4.60 25.85 -0.87
CA ASN A 32 4.67 26.58 0.39
C ASN A 32 5.27 28.00 0.18
N PRO A 33 5.32 28.86 1.21
CA PRO A 33 5.89 30.21 1.08
C PRO A 33 7.37 30.27 0.69
N SER A 34 8.12 29.17 0.85
CA SER A 34 9.51 29.05 0.38
C SER A 34 9.61 28.41 -1.01
N GLY A 35 8.49 28.31 -1.75
CA GLY A 35 8.43 27.73 -3.09
C GLY A 35 8.63 26.21 -3.17
N GLU A 36 8.85 25.52 -2.05
CA GLU A 36 8.91 24.06 -2.04
C GLU A 36 7.50 23.48 -2.13
N THR A 37 7.37 22.37 -2.85
CA THR A 37 6.08 21.69 -2.99
C THR A 37 6.17 20.29 -2.39
N ILE A 38 5.21 19.95 -1.51
CA ILE A 38 5.06 18.59 -0.99
C ILE A 38 3.65 18.13 -1.35
N TYR A 39 3.55 17.00 -2.04
CA TYR A 39 2.27 16.45 -2.44
C TYR A 39 2.32 14.93 -2.49
N TYR A 40 1.14 14.32 -2.49
CA TYR A 40 0.96 12.89 -2.66
C TYR A 40 0.31 12.62 -4.01
N HIS A 41 0.65 11.49 -4.62
CA HIS A 41 -0.13 10.96 -5.72
C HIS A 41 -0.19 9.44 -5.65
N PRO A 42 -1.30 8.82 -6.07
CA PRO A 42 -1.40 7.37 -6.11
C PRO A 42 -0.35 6.79 -7.08
N ILE A 43 0.15 5.60 -6.77
CA ILE A 43 1.08 4.88 -7.64
C ILE A 43 0.72 3.40 -7.77
N GLU A 44 0.98 2.85 -8.95
CA GLU A 44 0.88 1.41 -9.22
C GLU A 44 2.23 0.77 -9.53
N SER A 45 3.26 1.56 -9.84
CA SER A 45 4.58 1.07 -10.28
C SER A 45 5.32 0.20 -9.27
N LYS A 46 4.88 0.20 -8.00
CA LYS A 46 5.44 -0.62 -6.91
C LYS A 46 4.43 -1.61 -6.34
N ILE A 47 3.26 -1.77 -6.95
CA ILE A 47 2.16 -2.57 -6.38
C ILE A 47 2.58 -4.02 -6.17
N GLU A 48 3.18 -4.66 -7.18
CA GLU A 48 3.61 -6.06 -7.12
C GLU A 48 4.61 -6.31 -5.96
N LEU A 49 5.58 -5.41 -5.79
CA LEU A 49 6.54 -5.49 -4.69
C LEU A 49 5.84 -5.46 -3.32
N TYR A 50 4.85 -4.59 -3.14
CA TYR A 50 4.12 -4.48 -1.87
C TYR A 50 3.16 -5.66 -1.66
N LEU A 51 2.47 -6.13 -2.69
CA LEU A 51 1.61 -7.30 -2.62
C LEU A 51 2.41 -8.55 -2.24
N THR A 52 3.62 -8.70 -2.78
CA THR A 52 4.53 -9.79 -2.40
C THR A 52 4.98 -9.64 -0.95
N LYS A 53 5.51 -8.48 -0.52
CA LYS A 53 5.98 -8.28 0.86
C LYS A 53 4.89 -8.51 1.91
N LEU A 54 3.70 -7.98 1.67
CA LEU A 54 2.55 -8.17 2.56
C LEU A 54 2.06 -9.62 2.53
N GLY A 55 2.01 -10.23 1.34
CA GLY A 55 1.62 -11.62 1.16
C GLY A 55 2.57 -12.59 1.83
N GLU A 56 3.89 -12.37 1.77
CA GLU A 56 4.90 -13.16 2.47
C GLU A 56 4.74 -13.07 3.98
N SER A 57 4.53 -11.86 4.50
CA SER A 57 4.30 -11.63 5.92
C SER A 57 3.04 -12.36 6.41
N LEU A 58 1.95 -12.29 5.64
CA LEU A 58 0.70 -12.98 5.95
C LEU A 58 0.83 -14.51 5.81
N ALA A 59 1.49 -14.99 4.75
CA ALA A 59 1.75 -16.40 4.53
C ALA A 59 2.54 -17.03 5.69
N ASN A 60 3.53 -16.31 6.22
CA ASN A 60 4.30 -16.77 7.38
C ASN A 60 3.41 -16.92 8.62
N ALA A 61 2.50 -15.97 8.86
CA ALA A 61 1.55 -16.06 9.96
C ALA A 61 0.54 -17.22 9.78
N LEU A 62 0.03 -17.41 8.56
CA LEU A 62 -0.87 -18.51 8.19
C LEU A 62 -0.22 -19.89 8.36
N ARG A 63 1.01 -20.06 7.86
CA ARG A 63 1.79 -21.30 8.02
C ARG A 63 2.06 -21.62 9.48
N GLY A 64 2.31 -20.60 10.31
CA GLY A 64 2.40 -20.75 11.77
C GLY A 64 1.12 -21.28 12.43
N SER A 65 -0.04 -21.12 11.78
CA SER A 65 -1.32 -21.69 12.21
C SER A 65 -1.67 -23.03 11.56
N GLY A 66 -0.77 -23.61 10.76
CA GLY A 66 -0.96 -24.89 10.08
C GLY A 66 -1.61 -24.82 8.70
N ALA A 67 -1.80 -23.62 8.14
CA ALA A 67 -2.31 -23.46 6.77
C ALA A 67 -1.20 -23.67 5.73
N GLU A 68 -1.53 -24.37 4.65
CA GLU A 68 -0.65 -24.49 3.49
C GLU A 68 -0.81 -23.27 2.58
N VAL A 69 0.30 -22.60 2.25
CA VAL A 69 0.31 -21.44 1.36
C VAL A 69 1.37 -21.65 0.28
N THR A 70 0.91 -21.95 -0.93
CA THR A 70 1.74 -22.23 -2.11
C THR A 70 2.24 -20.95 -2.77
N LYS A 71 1.40 -19.92 -2.85
CA LYS A 71 1.73 -18.61 -3.44
C LYS A 71 1.64 -17.49 -2.38
N PRO A 72 2.77 -17.10 -1.76
CA PRO A 72 2.80 -16.14 -0.65
C PRO A 72 2.74 -14.69 -1.15
N MET A 73 1.68 -14.33 -1.88
CA MET A 73 1.48 -12.99 -2.46
C MET A 73 0.02 -12.60 -2.33
N LEU A 74 -0.27 -11.32 -2.04
CA LEU A 74 -1.63 -10.81 -2.11
C LEU A 74 -2.09 -10.68 -3.56
N THR A 75 -3.34 -11.04 -3.85
CA THR A 75 -3.96 -10.86 -5.19
C THR A 75 -4.22 -9.38 -5.50
N SER A 76 -4.49 -8.59 -4.47
CA SER A 76 -4.73 -7.14 -4.54
C SER A 76 -4.53 -6.52 -3.15
N LEU A 77 -4.41 -5.19 -3.08
CA LEU A 77 -4.47 -4.51 -1.79
C LEU A 77 -5.88 -4.69 -1.20
N PRO A 78 -6.01 -4.86 0.12
CA PRO A 78 -7.31 -4.87 0.76
C PRO A 78 -8.10 -3.61 0.40
N LYS A 79 -9.42 -3.74 0.28
CA LYS A 79 -10.30 -2.60 -0.04
C LYS A 79 -10.04 -1.42 0.91
N GLY A 80 -10.00 -0.21 0.35
CA GLY A 80 -9.73 1.02 1.12
C GLY A 80 -8.25 1.30 1.37
N TYR A 81 -7.34 0.38 1.06
CA TYR A 81 -5.91 0.64 1.06
C TYR A 81 -5.39 1.02 -0.34
N GLN A 82 -4.43 1.95 -0.38
CA GLN A 82 -3.81 2.41 -1.63
C GLN A 82 -2.38 2.89 -1.41
N LEU A 83 -1.50 2.63 -2.38
CA LEU A 83 -0.13 3.17 -2.38
C LEU A 83 -0.09 4.59 -2.91
N PHE A 84 0.66 5.44 -2.21
CA PHE A 84 0.95 6.81 -2.61
C PHE A 84 2.46 7.06 -2.63
N GLU A 85 2.92 7.83 -3.59
CA GLU A 85 4.24 8.46 -3.54
C GLU A 85 4.10 9.87 -2.97
N ARG A 86 4.83 10.14 -1.89
CA ARG A 86 5.04 11.48 -1.36
C ARG A 86 6.23 12.09 -2.09
N VAL A 87 6.00 13.16 -2.81
CA VAL A 87 7.04 13.87 -3.56
C VAL A 87 7.32 15.19 -2.86
N ARG A 88 8.60 15.49 -2.62
CA ARG A 88 9.09 16.82 -2.28
C ARG A 88 9.85 17.38 -3.47
N GLU A 89 9.46 18.56 -3.91
CA GLU A 89 10.09 19.31 -4.98
C GLU A 89 10.65 20.63 -4.46
N ASN A 90 11.74 21.09 -5.10
CA ASN A 90 12.28 22.42 -4.85
C ASN A 90 11.52 23.51 -5.63
N GLU A 91 11.95 24.76 -5.49
CA GLU A 91 11.37 25.94 -6.15
C GLU A 91 11.34 25.83 -7.69
N SER A 92 12.24 25.03 -8.27
CA SER A 92 12.32 24.75 -9.72
C SER A 92 11.45 23.58 -10.17
N ASN A 93 10.56 23.07 -9.31
CA ASN A 93 9.73 21.87 -9.55
C ASN A 93 10.54 20.59 -9.81
N VAL A 94 11.78 20.52 -9.32
CA VAL A 94 12.60 19.31 -9.43
C VAL A 94 12.37 18.46 -8.19
N ALA A 95 11.98 17.20 -8.39
CA ALA A 95 11.82 16.24 -7.30
C ALA A 95 13.16 15.98 -6.61
N ILE A 96 13.23 16.34 -5.34
CA ILE A 96 14.42 16.15 -4.48
C ILE A 96 14.26 14.96 -3.53
N ARG A 97 13.01 14.50 -3.28
CA ARG A 97 12.74 13.30 -2.49
C ARG A 97 11.43 12.65 -2.91
N LYS A 98 11.42 11.31 -2.90
CA LYS A 98 10.27 10.46 -3.17
C LYS A 98 10.21 9.35 -2.15
N ASP A 99 9.12 9.27 -1.39
CA ASP A 99 8.86 8.21 -0.40
C ASP A 99 7.57 7.50 -0.77
N THR A 100 7.47 6.19 -0.53
CA THR A 100 6.24 5.41 -0.79
C THR A 100 5.56 5.03 0.50
N TYR A 101 4.26 5.30 0.58
CA TYR A 101 3.40 5.02 1.72
C TYR A 101 2.20 4.20 1.30
N LEU A 102 1.71 3.37 2.21
CA LEU A 102 0.43 2.66 2.08
C LEU A 102 -0.56 3.34 3.01
N PHE A 103 -1.62 3.93 2.45
CA PHE A 103 -2.70 4.59 3.20
C PHE A 103 -3.95 3.72 3.24
N GLY A 104 -4.82 3.93 4.23
CA GLY A 104 -6.09 3.21 4.42
C GLY A 104 -6.44 2.91 5.88
N SER A 105 -5.43 2.82 6.75
CA SER A 105 -5.56 2.65 8.21
C SER A 105 -5.44 3.99 8.96
N ASP A 106 -6.00 4.05 10.17
CA ASP A 106 -5.62 5.04 11.21
C ASP A 106 -4.21 4.78 11.75
#